data_AF-A0A2V6VW10-F1
#
_entry.id   AF-A0A2V6VW10-F1
#
_cell.length_a   1.000
_cell.length_b   1.000
_cell.length_c   1.000
_cell.angle_alpha   90.00
_cell.angle_beta   90.00
_cell.angle_gamma   90.00
#
_symmetry.space_group_name_H-M   'P 1'
#
loop_
_entity.id
_entity.type
_entity.pdbx_description
1 polymer ?
#
loop_
_entity_poly.entity_id
_entity_poly.type
_entity_poly.pdbx_seq_one_letter_code
_entity_poly.pdbx_strand_id
1 'polypeptide(L)'
;MILRPSAASLLARRLREPLGAPLGEVYTFLSGLYFRGKLAYARAFADRFRRPLLADARTLAAGLGADDEVILLGSIASPKYVDVLSGVFGPRLKFPAAFVGRGDMSRGGLLLRCVTARTALDYVPVAGATRRGARPPKLPPLPRRVVQAGE
;
A
#
# COMPACT_ATOMS: atom_id res chain seq x y z
N MET A 1 3.34 -24.62 -7.79
CA MET A 1 4.55 -24.84 -6.96
C MET A 1 4.30 -25.81 -5.82
N ILE A 2 3.21 -25.67 -5.04
CA ILE A 2 2.84 -26.65 -3.99
C ILE A 2 1.83 -27.70 -4.47
N LEU A 3 0.91 -27.32 -5.37
CA LEU A 3 -0.09 -28.20 -5.98
C LEU A 3 0.37 -28.86 -7.29
N ARG A 4 1.63 -28.65 -7.69
CA ARG A 4 2.17 -29.33 -8.88
C ARG A 4 2.34 -30.82 -8.53
N PRO A 5 1.94 -31.77 -9.41
CA PRO A 5 2.08 -33.20 -9.13
C PRO A 5 3.52 -33.62 -8.80
N SER A 6 4.49 -33.00 -9.47
CA SER A 6 5.93 -33.23 -9.29
C SER A 6 6.57 -32.43 -8.14
N ALA A 7 5.80 -31.66 -7.36
CA ALA A 7 6.35 -30.89 -6.25
C ALA A 7 6.78 -31.83 -5.10
N ALA A 8 8.08 -31.86 -4.83
CA ALA A 8 8.71 -32.78 -3.89
C ALA A 8 8.80 -32.26 -2.44
N SER A 9 8.35 -31.03 -2.16
CA SER A 9 8.40 -30.52 -0.78
C SER A 9 7.52 -31.37 0.14
N LEU A 10 7.97 -31.57 1.39
CA LEU A 10 7.25 -32.36 2.39
C LEU A 10 5.79 -31.91 2.53
N LEU A 11 5.56 -30.59 2.53
CA LEU A 11 4.23 -30.01 2.58
C LEU A 11 3.39 -30.30 1.32
N ALA A 12 3.98 -30.27 0.12
CA ALA A 12 3.28 -30.63 -1.12
C ALA A 12 2.84 -32.10 -1.12
N ARG A 13 3.66 -33.00 -0.55
CA ARG A 13 3.31 -34.42 -0.38
C ARG A 13 2.16 -34.59 0.62
N ARG A 14 2.26 -33.98 1.81
CA ARG A 14 1.21 -34.03 2.84
C ARG A 14 -0.13 -33.47 2.37
N LEU A 15 -0.12 -32.41 1.56
CA LEU A 15 -1.33 -31.85 0.95
C LEU A 15 -2.05 -32.79 -0.03
N ARG A 16 -1.40 -33.88 -0.48
CA ARG A 16 -2.01 -34.91 -1.35
C ARG A 16 -2.51 -36.13 -0.57
N GLU A 17 -2.14 -36.26 0.69
CA GLU A 17 -2.61 -37.34 1.57
C GLU A 17 -4.02 -37.03 2.11
N PRO A 18 -4.86 -38.04 2.38
CA PRO A 18 -6.21 -37.83 2.92
C PRO A 18 -6.23 -37.03 4.24
N LEU A 19 -5.18 -37.15 5.06
CA LEU A 19 -5.04 -36.44 6.33
C LEU A 19 -4.65 -34.96 6.15
N GLY A 20 -4.13 -34.58 4.98
CA GLY A 20 -3.70 -33.21 4.68
C GLY A 20 -2.50 -32.70 5.50
N ALA A 21 -2.43 -31.38 5.66
CA ALA A 21 -1.44 -30.71 6.50
C ALA A 21 -2.15 -29.71 7.44
N PRO A 22 -1.61 -29.47 8.65
CA PRO A 22 -2.14 -28.43 9.53
C PRO A 22 -2.17 -27.08 8.82
N LEU A 23 -3.28 -26.34 8.98
CA LEU A 23 -3.47 -25.04 8.33
C LEU A 23 -2.33 -24.06 8.66
N GLY A 24 -1.79 -24.13 9.89
CA GLY A 24 -0.61 -23.38 10.30
C GLY A 24 0.66 -23.69 9.48
N GLU A 25 0.90 -24.94 9.10
CA GLU A 25 2.04 -25.33 8.24
C GLU A 25 1.89 -24.75 6.83
N VAL A 26 0.66 -24.80 6.29
CA VAL A 26 0.34 -24.24 4.96
C VAL A 26 0.55 -22.73 4.95
N TYR A 27 -0.02 -22.00 5.92
CA TYR A 27 0.16 -20.56 6.01
C TYR A 27 1.61 -20.16 6.27
N THR A 28 2.35 -20.91 7.09
CA THR A 28 3.77 -20.66 7.34
C THR A 28 4.58 -20.78 6.05
N PHE A 29 4.35 -21.83 5.26
CA PHE A 29 5.04 -22.01 3.99
C PHE A 29 4.71 -20.92 2.97
N LEU A 30 3.43 -20.60 2.78
CA LEU A 30 2.99 -19.58 1.83
C LEU A 30 3.50 -18.18 2.22
N SER A 31 3.43 -17.85 3.51
CA SER A 31 3.96 -16.60 4.05
C SER A 31 5.47 -16.52 3.85
N GLY A 32 6.20 -17.59 4.13
CA GLY A 32 7.63 -17.68 3.90
C GLY A 32 8.02 -17.49 2.43
N LEU A 33 7.22 -18.01 1.48
CA LEU A 33 7.45 -17.77 0.06
C LEU A 33 7.21 -16.31 -0.32
N TYR A 34 6.11 -15.73 0.14
CA TYR A 34 5.76 -14.34 -0.11
C TYR A 34 6.83 -13.37 0.41
N PHE A 35 7.29 -13.55 1.66
CA PHE A 35 8.32 -12.70 2.25
C PHE A 35 9.69 -12.89 1.60
N ARG A 36 10.10 -14.13 1.31
CA ARG A 36 11.35 -14.38 0.57
C ARG A 36 11.31 -13.79 -0.83
N GLY A 37 10.20 -13.92 -1.54
CA GLY A 37 9.99 -13.30 -2.84
C GLY A 37 10.11 -11.77 -2.78
N LYS A 38 9.45 -11.14 -1.81
CA LYS A 38 9.59 -9.69 -1.55
C LYS A 38 11.03 -9.28 -1.26
N LEU A 39 11.74 -10.04 -0.43
CA LEU A 39 13.13 -9.73 -0.08
C LEU A 39 14.05 -9.87 -1.29
N ALA A 40 13.91 -10.94 -2.07
CA ALA A 40 14.69 -11.16 -3.29
C ALA A 40 14.43 -10.03 -4.30
N TYR A 41 13.15 -9.68 -4.52
CA TYR A 41 12.77 -8.56 -5.39
C TYR A 41 13.36 -7.23 -4.90
N ALA A 42 13.23 -6.93 -3.61
CA ALA A 42 13.81 -5.72 -3.03
C ALA A 42 15.33 -5.68 -3.18
N ARG A 43 16.04 -6.78 -2.94
CA ARG A 43 17.51 -6.85 -3.12
C ARG A 43 17.92 -6.63 -4.58
N ALA A 44 17.16 -7.16 -5.53
CA ALA A 44 17.47 -7.01 -6.94
C ALA A 44 17.15 -5.61 -7.50
N PHE A 45 16.12 -4.94 -6.97
CA PHE A 45 15.52 -3.78 -7.62
C PHE A 45 15.30 -2.54 -6.73
N ALA A 46 15.37 -2.61 -5.40
CA ALA A 46 15.03 -1.48 -4.53
C ALA A 46 15.89 -0.23 -4.81
N ASP A 47 17.20 -0.39 -4.95
CA ASP A 47 18.10 0.73 -5.28
C ASP A 47 17.85 1.28 -6.68
N ARG A 48 17.35 0.43 -7.61
CA ARG A 48 16.98 0.83 -8.96
C ARG A 48 15.72 1.68 -9.01
N PHE A 49 14.86 1.65 -7.98
CA PHE A 49 13.67 2.52 -7.93
C PHE A 49 13.96 3.90 -7.37
N ARG A 50 14.97 4.05 -6.51
CA ARG A 50 15.28 5.34 -5.86
C ARG A 50 15.73 6.40 -6.86
N ARG A 51 16.64 6.05 -7.78
CA ARG A 51 17.16 6.98 -8.80
C ARG A 51 16.08 7.54 -9.73
N PRO A 52 15.27 6.72 -10.41
CA PRO A 52 14.20 7.23 -11.26
C PRO A 52 13.16 8.02 -10.46
N LEU A 53 12.77 7.55 -9.26
CA LEU A 53 11.84 8.31 -8.40
C LEU A 53 12.36 9.71 -8.06
N LEU A 54 13.65 9.83 -7.73
CA LEU A 54 14.27 11.12 -7.44
C LEU A 54 14.32 12.02 -8.68
N ALA A 55 14.65 11.45 -9.84
CA ALA A 55 14.67 12.18 -11.10
C ALA A 55 13.28 12.71 -11.45
N ASP A 56 12.26 11.85 -11.43
CA ASP A 56 10.88 12.23 -11.72
C ASP A 56 10.36 13.28 -10.73
N ALA A 57 10.67 13.13 -9.43
CA ALA A 57 10.30 14.09 -8.42
C ALA A 57 10.93 15.48 -8.68
N ARG A 58 12.20 15.52 -9.10
CA ARG A 58 12.89 16.78 -9.46
C ARG A 58 12.30 17.42 -10.71
N THR A 59 12.00 16.62 -11.72
CA THR A 59 11.33 17.08 -12.94
C THR A 59 9.98 17.69 -12.60
N LEU A 60 9.18 17.03 -11.77
CA LEU A 60 7.91 17.58 -11.28
C LEU A 60 8.14 18.88 -10.51
N ALA A 61 9.08 18.90 -9.56
CA ALA A 61 9.37 20.09 -8.76
C ALA A 61 9.79 21.31 -9.59
N ALA A 62 10.49 21.11 -10.70
CA ALA A 62 10.90 22.18 -11.61
C ALA A 62 9.72 22.79 -12.40
N GLY A 63 8.63 22.04 -12.58
CA GLY A 63 7.42 22.50 -13.27
C GLY A 63 6.34 23.08 -12.34
N LEU A 64 6.53 23.01 -11.02
CA LEU A 64 5.57 23.50 -10.04
C LEU A 64 5.88 24.96 -9.65
N GLY A 65 4.82 25.75 -9.43
CA GLY A 65 4.90 27.06 -8.81
C GLY A 65 5.42 27.00 -7.37
N ALA A 66 5.84 28.13 -6.82
CA ALA A 66 6.38 28.21 -5.46
C ALA A 66 5.38 27.73 -4.40
N ASP A 67 4.10 28.06 -4.60
CA ASP A 67 3.01 27.79 -3.66
C ASP A 67 2.26 26.48 -3.94
N ASP A 68 2.65 25.73 -4.97
CA ASP A 68 1.97 24.48 -5.32
C ASP A 68 2.21 23.41 -4.25
N GLU A 69 1.12 22.74 -3.86
CA GLU A 69 1.15 21.64 -2.89
C GLU A 69 1.21 20.29 -3.59
N VAL A 70 1.99 19.36 -3.04
CA VAL A 70 2.11 17.99 -3.55
C VAL A 70 1.45 17.04 -2.56
N ILE A 71 0.33 16.45 -2.96
CA ILE A 71 -0.46 15.57 -2.10
C ILE A 71 -0.10 14.09 -2.34
N LEU A 72 0.59 13.48 -1.38
CA LEU A 72 0.92 12.06 -1.39
C LEU A 72 -0.30 11.22 -0.94
N LEU A 73 -0.98 10.60 -1.91
CA LEU A 73 -2.10 9.69 -1.65
C LEU A 73 -1.67 8.21 -1.39
N GLY A 74 -0.37 7.97 -1.28
CA GLY A 74 0.20 6.67 -0.95
C GLY A 74 0.28 6.39 0.55
N SER A 75 0.93 5.29 0.92
CA SER A 75 1.28 5.04 2.32
C SER A 75 2.32 6.04 2.84
N ILE A 76 2.20 6.48 4.08
CA ILE A 76 3.24 7.30 4.74
C ILE A 76 4.00 6.55 5.83
N ALA A 77 3.66 5.28 6.06
CA ALA A 77 4.16 4.52 7.21
C ALA A 77 5.62 4.07 7.10
N SER A 78 6.22 4.10 5.91
CA SER A 78 7.60 3.66 5.66
C SER A 78 8.43 4.70 4.91
N PRO A 79 9.74 4.80 5.17
CA PRO A 79 10.62 5.81 4.56
C PRO A 79 10.86 5.63 3.05
N LYS A 80 10.54 4.46 2.49
CA LYS A 80 10.93 3.97 1.14
C LYS A 80 10.94 5.02 0.04
N TYR A 81 9.82 5.72 -0.13
CA TYR A 81 9.69 6.85 -1.06
C TYR A 81 9.40 8.16 -0.32
N VAL A 82 8.89 8.09 0.91
CA VAL A 82 8.54 9.27 1.70
C VAL A 82 9.76 10.15 1.90
N ASP A 83 10.92 9.57 2.19
CA ASP A 83 12.14 10.35 2.43
C ASP A 83 12.70 10.94 1.12
N VAL A 84 12.57 10.24 -0.01
CA VAL A 84 12.95 10.77 -1.35
C VAL A 84 12.09 11.98 -1.69
N LEU A 85 10.77 11.81 -1.59
CA LEU A 85 9.80 12.86 -1.93
C LEU A 85 9.94 14.04 -0.96
N SER A 86 10.13 13.78 0.35
CA SER A 86 10.31 14.84 1.35
C SER A 86 11.59 15.64 1.09
N GLY A 87 12.66 14.99 0.64
CA GLY A 87 13.92 15.66 0.29
C GLY A 87 13.81 16.57 -0.93
N VAL A 88 12.83 16.36 -1.82
CA VAL A 88 12.60 17.18 -3.02
C VAL A 88 11.57 18.26 -2.79
N PHE A 89 10.41 17.90 -2.21
CA PHE A 89 9.27 18.80 -2.08
C PHE A 89 9.22 19.54 -0.74
N GLY A 90 9.98 19.08 0.26
CA GLY A 90 10.07 19.72 1.57
C GLY A 90 8.69 19.87 2.24
N PRO A 91 8.40 21.04 2.85
CA PRO A 91 7.11 21.32 3.50
C PRO A 91 5.89 21.24 2.57
N ARG A 92 6.09 21.36 1.25
CA ARG A 92 5.01 21.29 0.24
C ARG A 92 4.49 19.86 0.04
N LEU A 93 5.24 18.84 0.49
CA LEU A 93 4.75 17.47 0.50
C LEU A 93 3.76 17.29 1.65
N LYS A 94 2.49 17.15 1.31
CA LYS A 94 1.42 16.88 2.26
C LYS A 94 0.81 15.51 2.04
N PHE A 95 0.04 15.04 3.01
CA PHE A 95 -0.75 13.83 2.92
C PHE A 95 -2.05 13.99 3.71
N PRO A 96 -3.10 13.19 3.42
CA PRO A 96 -4.32 13.26 4.20
C PRO A 96 -4.08 12.76 5.63
N ALA A 97 -4.36 13.58 6.64
CA ALA A 97 -4.14 13.21 8.06
C ALA A 97 -4.89 11.92 8.42
N ALA A 98 -6.08 11.72 7.84
CA ALA A 98 -6.91 10.53 8.01
C ALA A 98 -6.28 9.22 7.48
N PHE A 99 -5.13 9.25 6.79
CA PHE A 99 -4.42 8.07 6.31
C PHE A 99 -3.58 7.37 7.38
N VAL A 100 -3.29 8.04 8.50
CA VAL A 100 -2.52 7.44 9.60
C VAL A 100 -3.23 6.16 10.09
N GLY A 101 -2.46 5.07 10.17
CA GLY A 101 -2.98 3.76 10.58
C GLY A 101 -3.91 3.06 9.57
N ARG A 102 -4.18 3.66 8.40
CA ARG A 102 -5.00 3.04 7.35
C ARG A 102 -4.16 2.26 6.35
N GLY A 103 -4.56 1.00 6.14
CA GLY A 103 -4.08 0.18 5.04
C GLY A 103 -4.66 0.62 3.70
N ASP A 104 -4.11 0.07 2.61
CA ASP A 104 -4.37 0.51 1.24
C ASP A 104 -5.86 0.55 0.86
N MET A 105 -6.57 -0.56 1.06
CA MET A 105 -8.00 -0.64 0.78
C MET A 105 -8.83 0.34 1.62
N SER A 106 -8.43 0.57 2.88
CA SER A 106 -9.15 1.52 3.74
C SER A 106 -8.95 2.97 3.30
N ARG A 107 -7.80 3.32 2.71
CA ARG A 107 -7.57 4.65 2.13
C ARG A 107 -8.40 4.83 0.86
N GLY A 108 -8.40 3.85 -0.04
CA GLY A 108 -9.23 3.88 -1.24
C GLY A 108 -10.71 4.03 -0.91
N GLY A 109 -11.23 3.23 0.03
CA GLY A 109 -12.62 3.34 0.48
C GLY A 109 -12.96 4.68 1.15
N LEU A 110 -11.99 5.36 1.78
CA LEU A 110 -12.18 6.70 2.33
C LEU A 110 -12.25 7.74 1.21
N LEU A 111 -11.31 7.71 0.25
CA LEU A 111 -11.28 8.62 -0.89
C LEU A 111 -12.57 8.56 -1.71
N LEU A 112 -13.09 7.37 -2.00
CA LEU A 112 -14.34 7.22 -2.76
C LEU A 112 -15.55 7.82 -2.03
N ARG A 113 -15.57 7.79 -0.69
CA ARG A 113 -16.62 8.43 0.11
C ARG A 113 -16.50 9.93 0.10
N CYS A 114 -15.28 10.45 0.25
CA CYS A 114 -14.99 11.88 0.11
C CYS A 114 -15.46 12.42 -1.24
N VAL A 115 -15.20 11.68 -2.34
CA VAL A 115 -15.72 12.02 -3.67
C VAL A 115 -17.25 12.01 -3.70
N THR A 116 -17.89 10.96 -3.15
CA THR A 116 -19.35 10.85 -3.10
C THR A 116 -20.00 11.98 -2.28
N ALA A 117 -19.38 12.35 -1.16
CA ALA A 117 -19.81 13.42 -0.28
C ALA A 117 -19.38 14.82 -0.76
N ARG A 118 -18.57 14.89 -1.83
CA ARG A 118 -17.94 16.13 -2.32
C ARG A 118 -17.18 16.90 -1.23
N THR A 119 -16.51 16.17 -0.34
CA THR A 119 -15.76 16.73 0.78
C THR A 119 -14.29 16.34 0.65
N ALA A 120 -13.40 17.32 0.59
CA ALA A 120 -11.96 17.08 0.59
C ALA A 120 -11.48 16.58 1.96
N LEU A 121 -10.34 15.88 1.97
CA LEU A 121 -9.67 15.51 3.21
C LEU A 121 -8.77 16.64 3.72
N ASP A 122 -8.54 16.69 5.02
CA ASP A 122 -7.53 17.57 5.60
C ASP A 122 -6.12 17.08 5.26
N TYR A 123 -5.34 17.93 4.58
CA TYR A 123 -3.97 17.64 4.18
C TYR A 123 -2.99 18.32 5.13
N VAL A 124 -2.05 17.55 5.67
CA VAL A 124 -1.01 18.04 6.58
C VAL A 124 0.38 17.76 6.01
N PRO A 125 1.39 18.61 6.29
CA PRO A 125 2.77 18.35 5.87
C PRO A 125 3.26 16.98 6.34
N VAL A 126 4.02 16.29 5.49
CA VAL A 126 4.71 15.06 5.88
C VAL A 126 5.81 15.35 6.90
N ALA A 127 6.47 16.50 6.78
CA ALA A 127 7.48 16.96 7.72
C ALA A 127 6.88 17.14 9.12
N GLY A 128 7.49 16.53 10.13
CA GLY A 128 7.05 16.63 11.53
C GLY A 128 5.78 15.83 11.88
N ALA A 129 5.10 15.23 10.90
CA ALA A 129 3.85 14.51 11.17
C ALA A 129 4.09 13.13 11.81
N THR A 130 3.13 12.73 12.65
CA THR A 130 3.03 11.34 13.12
C THR A 130 2.58 10.44 11.97
N ARG A 131 3.52 9.63 11.45
CA ARG A 131 3.33 8.78 10.26
C ARG A 131 2.82 7.36 10.57
N ARG A 132 2.74 7.00 11.85
CA ARG A 132 2.25 5.69 12.32
C ARG A 132 1.33 5.92 13.48
N GLY A 133 0.25 5.17 13.56
CA GLY A 133 -0.73 5.32 14.62
C GLY A 133 -1.66 4.12 14.70
N ALA A 134 -2.52 4.14 15.70
CA ALA A 134 -3.54 3.12 15.89
C ALA A 134 -4.42 3.01 14.63
N ARG A 135 -4.84 1.78 14.33
CA ARG A 135 -5.72 1.51 13.20
C ARG A 135 -7.07 2.21 13.46
N PRO A 136 -7.51 3.13 12.59
CA PRO A 136 -8.81 3.76 12.74
C PRO A 136 -9.95 2.75 12.63
N PRO A 137 -11.16 3.07 13.12
CA PRO A 137 -12.33 2.20 12.96
C PRO A 137 -12.58 1.86 11.49
N LYS A 138 -13.16 0.68 11.26
CA LYS A 138 -13.57 0.24 9.92
C LYS A 138 -14.56 1.24 9.35
N LEU A 139 -14.44 1.50 8.04
CA LEU A 139 -15.44 2.29 7.34
C LEU A 139 -16.77 1.53 7.36
N PRO A 140 -17.91 2.21 7.62
CA PRO A 140 -19.22 1.56 7.64
C PRO A 140 -19.54 0.97 6.27
N PRO A 141 -20.34 -0.09 6.16
CA PRO A 141 -20.74 -0.64 4.85
C PRO A 141 -21.36 0.44 3.96
N LEU A 142 -21.11 0.42 2.65
CA LEU A 142 -21.88 1.25 1.73
C LEU A 142 -23.28 0.66 1.56
N PRO A 143 -24.32 1.49 1.40
CA PRO A 143 -25.62 1.01 0.98
C PRO A 143 -25.47 0.22 -0.33
N ARG A 144 -26.13 -0.95 -0.42
CA ARG A 144 -26.18 -1.68 -1.69
C ARG A 144 -26.91 -0.81 -2.70
N ARG A 145 -26.22 -0.43 -3.80
CA ARG A 145 -26.91 0.12 -4.96
C ARG A 145 -27.74 -1.02 -5.57
N VAL A 146 -29.07 -0.87 -5.56
CA VAL A 146 -29.94 -1.69 -6.40
C VAL A 146 -29.67 -1.22 -7.82
N VAL A 147 -28.95 -2.04 -8.59
CA VAL A 147 -28.90 -1.86 -10.04
C VAL A 147 -30.28 -2.30 -10.53
N GLN A 148 -31.13 -1.35 -10.93
CA GLN A 148 -32.32 -1.74 -11.69
C GLN A 148 -31.83 -2.33 -13.00
N ALA A 149 -32.18 -3.59 -13.25
CA ALA A 149 -32.03 -4.19 -14.56
C ALA A 149 -32.88 -3.36 -15.52
N GLY A 150 -32.21 -2.66 -16.45
CA GLY A 150 -32.91 -1.93 -17.51
C GLY A 150 -33.69 -2.88 -18.40
N GLU A 151 -34.87 -2.42 -18.82
CA GLU A 151 -35.66 -2.98 -19.93
C GLU A 151 -34.91 -2.90 -21.26
#